data_AF-A0AAV6I8D8-F1
#
_entry.id   AF-A0AAV6I8D8-F1
#
_cell.length_a   1.000
_cell.length_b   1.000
_cell.length_c   1.000
_cell.angle_alpha   90.00
_cell.angle_beta   90.00
_cell.angle_gamma   90.00
#
_symmetry.space_group_name_H-M   'P 1'
#
loop_
_entity.id
_entity.type
_entity.pdbx_description
1 polymer ?
#
loop_
_entity_poly.entity_id
_entity_poly.type
_entity_poly.pdbx_seq_one_letter_code
_entity_poly.pdbx_strand_id
1 'polypeptide(L)'
;MSCVLLLTLVVITPLFKYTPNAVIASIIISAVMGQIDIEAAILIWKVDKLDFIACMGAFFGAAFVSVEIGLLIAIGLSFAKILLQVTRPRTALLGKLPRTSVYRNMHQYPDATKVPGFF
;
A
#
# COMPACT_ATOMS: atom_id res chain seq x y z
N MET A 1 -30.34 -0.29 14.07
CA MET A 1 -29.37 0.80 13.79
C MET A 1 -30.05 1.97 13.10
N SER A 2 -30.64 1.81 11.91
CA SER A 2 -31.30 2.91 11.19
C SER A 2 -32.49 3.55 11.93
N CYS A 3 -33.33 2.77 12.61
CA CYS A 3 -34.43 3.32 13.44
C CYS A 3 -33.93 4.18 14.60
N VAL A 4 -32.76 3.85 15.19
CA VAL A 4 -32.16 4.62 16.29
C VAL A 4 -31.68 5.97 15.78
N LEU A 5 -31.03 6.01 14.60
CA LEU A 5 -30.64 7.25 13.93
C LEU A 5 -31.86 8.12 13.57
N LEU A 6 -32.94 7.50 13.09
CA LEU A 6 -34.18 8.21 12.78
C LEU A 6 -34.79 8.84 14.04
N LEU A 7 -34.82 8.10 15.15
CA LEU A 7 -35.36 8.57 16.42
C LEU A 7 -34.50 9.71 17.02
N THR A 8 -33.17 9.60 16.94
CA THR A 8 -32.25 10.65 17.40
C THR A 8 -32.36 11.91 16.55
N LEU A 9 -32.52 11.78 15.22
CA LEU A 9 -32.77 12.95 14.35
C LEU A 9 -34.12 13.63 14.63
N VAL A 10 -35.17 12.90 15.00
CA VAL A 10 -36.47 13.54 15.27
C VAL A 10 -36.52 14.18 16.66
N VAL A 11 -35.91 13.54 17.67
CA VAL A 11 -36.04 13.95 19.08
C VAL A 11 -34.87 14.82 19.57
N ILE A 12 -33.64 14.55 19.13
CA ILE A 12 -32.40 15.11 19.71
C ILE A 12 -31.75 16.17 18.80
N THR A 13 -32.16 16.29 17.53
CA THR A 13 -31.72 17.38 16.63
C THR A 13 -31.77 18.80 17.23
N PRO A 14 -32.78 19.22 18.04
CA PRO A 14 -32.75 20.55 18.66
C PRO A 14 -31.57 20.74 19.64
N LEU A 15 -31.09 19.68 20.30
CA LEU A 15 -29.87 19.73 21.11
C LEU A 15 -28.62 19.84 20.24
N PHE A 16 -28.56 19.10 19.12
CA PHE A 16 -27.39 19.11 18.24
C PHE A 16 -27.17 20.45 17.52
N LYS A 17 -28.22 21.27 17.36
CA LYS A 17 -28.14 22.59 16.71
C LYS A 17 -27.12 23.53 17.37
N TYR A 18 -26.89 23.39 18.67
CA TYR A 18 -25.97 24.25 19.43
C TYR A 18 -24.60 23.61 19.67
N THR A 19 -24.30 22.50 19.00
CA THR A 19 -23.02 21.81 19.20
C THR A 19 -21.88 22.71 18.71
N PRO A 20 -20.95 23.13 19.59
CA PRO A 20 -19.83 23.93 19.16
C PRO A 20 -18.94 23.16 18.17
N ASN A 21 -18.41 23.85 17.16
CA ASN A 21 -17.50 23.24 16.18
C ASN A 21 -16.30 22.53 16.83
N ALA A 22 -15.88 22.98 18.03
CA ALA A 22 -14.81 22.35 18.80
C ALA A 22 -15.11 20.89 19.19
N VAL A 23 -16.37 20.58 19.54
CA VAL A 23 -16.77 19.22 19.92
C VAL A 23 -16.72 18.30 18.69
N ILE A 24 -17.25 18.79 17.55
CA ILE A 24 -17.25 18.04 16.29
C ILE A 24 -15.81 17.79 15.82
N ALA A 25 -14.94 18.82 15.89
CA ALA A 25 -13.52 18.67 15.57
C ALA A 25 -12.82 17.63 16.46
N SER A 26 -13.09 17.63 17.77
CA SER A 26 -12.54 16.64 18.70
C SER A 26 -12.95 15.21 18.33
N ILE A 27 -14.21 14.99 17.97
CA ILE A 27 -14.72 13.68 17.53
C ILE A 27 -14.00 13.23 16.24
N ILE A 28 -13.87 14.11 15.25
CA ILE A 28 -13.20 13.80 13.99
C ILE A 28 -11.72 13.45 14.23
N ILE A 29 -11.00 14.26 15.01
CA ILE A 29 -9.58 14.02 15.31
C ILE A 29 -9.42 12.67 16.02
N SER A 30 -10.26 12.39 17.02
CA SER A 30 -10.22 11.10 17.74
C SER A 30 -10.49 9.90 16.83
N ALA A 31 -11.39 10.04 15.85
CA ALA A 31 -11.69 8.99 14.90
C ALA A 31 -10.51 8.75 13.93
N VAL A 32 -9.89 9.82 13.44
CA VAL A 32 -8.78 9.74 12.47
C VAL A 32 -7.49 9.23 13.11
N MET A 33 -7.23 9.53 14.39
CA MET A 33 -5.99 9.08 15.05
C MET A 33 -5.78 7.56 15.00
N GLY A 34 -6.84 6.76 15.09
CA GLY A 34 -6.75 5.30 14.98
C GLY A 34 -6.61 4.78 13.56
N GLN A 35 -6.83 5.62 12.55
CA GLN A 35 -6.81 5.24 11.13
C GLN A 35 -5.43 5.46 10.49
N ILE A 36 -4.55 6.23 11.13
CA ILE A 36 -3.20 6.51 10.64
C ILE A 36 -2.27 5.37 11.08
N ASP A 37 -1.89 4.51 10.14
CA ASP A 37 -0.94 3.41 10.36
C ASP A 37 0.47 3.81 9.89
N ILE A 38 1.27 4.33 10.83
CA ILE A 38 2.66 4.74 10.57
C ILE A 38 3.59 3.53 10.43
N GLU A 39 3.30 2.42 11.12
CA GLU A 39 4.12 1.21 11.06
C GLU A 39 4.06 0.59 9.67
N ALA A 40 2.88 0.54 9.07
CA ALA A 40 2.69 0.11 7.68
C ALA A 40 3.50 0.98 6.70
N ALA A 41 3.50 2.30 6.86
CA ALA A 41 4.26 3.21 6.00
C ALA A 41 5.78 2.93 6.08
N ILE A 42 6.31 2.68 7.28
CA ILE A 42 7.73 2.33 7.48
C ILE A 42 8.05 0.94 6.91
N LEU A 43 7.14 -0.03 7.07
CA LEU A 43 7.30 -1.36 6.50
C LEU A 43 7.36 -1.29 4.97
N ILE A 44 6.47 -0.55 4.34
CA ILE A 44 6.45 -0.34 2.88
C ILE A 44 7.77 0.29 2.41
N TRP A 45 8.29 1.29 3.12
CA TRP A 45 9.59 1.90 2.81
C TRP A 45 10.75 0.89 2.82
N LYS A 46 10.76 -0.07 3.76
CA LYS A 46 11.79 -1.10 3.85
C LYS A 46 11.66 -2.19 2.79
N VAL A 47 10.44 -2.53 2.38
CA VAL A 47 10.15 -3.61 1.43
C VAL A 47 10.33 -3.14 -0.01
N ASP A 48 9.66 -2.06 -0.39
CA ASP A 48 9.65 -1.56 -1.76
C ASP A 48 9.52 -0.04 -1.83
N LYS A 49 10.58 0.61 -2.34
CA LYS A 49 10.63 2.06 -2.50
C LYS A 49 9.61 2.59 -3.51
N LEU A 50 9.19 1.80 -4.50
CA LEU A 50 8.19 2.23 -5.48
C LEU A 50 6.79 2.30 -4.87
N ASP A 51 6.43 1.33 -4.03
CA ASP A 51 5.14 1.36 -3.32
C ASP A 51 5.08 2.51 -2.33
N PHE A 52 6.21 2.84 -1.71
CA PHE A 52 6.26 4.03 -0.85
C PHE A 52 6.04 5.32 -1.65
N ILE A 53 6.64 5.47 -2.83
CA ILE A 53 6.42 6.64 -3.69
C ILE A 53 4.94 6.71 -4.11
N ALA A 54 4.31 5.58 -4.40
CA ALA A 54 2.87 5.51 -4.68
C ALA A 54 2.03 5.98 -3.49
N CYS A 55 2.33 5.49 -2.29
CA CYS A 55 1.66 5.88 -1.06
C CYS A 55 1.83 7.38 -0.75
N MET A 56 3.06 7.89 -0.88
CA MET A 56 3.37 9.29 -0.62
C MET A 56 2.75 10.22 -1.67
N GLY A 57 2.76 9.81 -2.94
CA GLY A 57 2.08 10.50 -4.03
C GLY A 57 0.56 10.55 -3.84
N ALA A 58 -0.05 9.45 -3.37
CA ALA A 58 -1.46 9.40 -3.03
C ALA A 58 -1.80 10.33 -1.86
N PHE A 59 -0.97 10.31 -0.81
CA PHE A 59 -1.14 11.15 0.38
C PHE A 59 -1.09 12.63 0.02
N PHE A 60 -0.04 13.06 -0.68
CA PHE A 60 0.09 14.46 -1.08
C PHE A 60 -0.93 14.87 -2.15
N GLY A 61 -1.26 13.98 -3.09
CA GLY A 61 -2.29 14.24 -4.09
C GLY A 61 -3.67 14.44 -3.46
N ALA A 62 -4.02 13.62 -2.48
CA ALA A 62 -5.28 13.74 -1.73
C ALA A 62 -5.30 14.98 -0.82
N ALA A 63 -4.18 15.29 -0.17
CA ALA A 63 -4.09 16.41 0.78
C ALA A 63 -4.07 17.79 0.10
N PHE A 64 -3.40 17.94 -1.04
CA PHE A 64 -3.22 19.24 -1.70
C PHE A 64 -4.21 19.51 -2.84
N VAL A 65 -4.72 18.48 -3.51
CA VAL A 65 -5.54 18.66 -4.72
C VAL A 65 -6.96 18.15 -4.48
N SER A 66 -7.13 16.84 -4.45
CA SER A 66 -8.40 16.19 -4.15
C SER A 66 -8.18 14.70 -3.92
N VAL A 67 -9.07 14.08 -3.14
CA VAL A 67 -9.04 12.64 -2.88
C VAL A 67 -9.11 11.84 -4.19
N GLU A 68 -9.88 12.31 -5.17
CA GLU A 68 -10.01 11.68 -6.49
C GLU A 68 -8.68 11.67 -7.26
N ILE A 69 -7.96 12.80 -7.28
CA ILE A 69 -6.67 12.90 -7.98
C ILE A 69 -5.58 12.11 -7.25
N GLY A 70 -5.56 12.17 -5.91
CA GLY A 70 -4.66 11.34 -5.11
C GLY A 70 -4.84 9.84 -5.39
N LEU A 71 -6.09 9.38 -5.51
CA LEU A 71 -6.41 8.01 -5.86
C LEU A 71 -5.93 7.64 -7.28
N LEU A 72 -6.14 8.51 -8.27
CA LEU A 72 -5.67 8.28 -9.64
C LEU A 72 -4.14 8.14 -9.71
N ILE A 73 -3.41 8.98 -8.97
CA ILE A 73 -1.94 8.90 -8.89
C ILE A 73 -1.51 7.56 -8.28
N ALA A 74 -2.16 7.13 -7.18
CA ALA A 74 -1.86 5.86 -6.53
C ALA A 74 -2.03 4.66 -7.47
N ILE A 75 -3.18 4.62 -8.16
CA ILE A 75 -3.52 3.57 -9.12
C ILE A 75 -2.53 3.58 -10.30
N GLY A 76 -2.23 4.76 -10.85
CA GLY A 76 -1.28 4.91 -11.96
C GLY A 76 0.12 4.40 -11.62
N LEU A 77 0.63 4.76 -10.43
CA LEU A 77 1.95 4.28 -9.95
C LEU A 77 1.95 2.77 -9.70
N SER A 78 0.90 2.23 -9.09
CA SER A 78 0.77 0.78 -8.86
C SER A 78 0.71 0.01 -10.19
N PHE A 79 -0.03 0.52 -11.17
CA PHE A 79 -0.13 -0.07 -12.49
C PHE A 79 1.21 -0.02 -13.25
N ALA A 80 1.89 1.13 -13.22
CA ALA A 80 3.22 1.29 -13.80
C ALA A 80 4.23 0.31 -13.18
N LYS A 81 4.19 0.12 -11.86
CA LYS A 81 5.02 -0.87 -11.16
C LYS A 81 4.75 -2.29 -11.65
N ILE A 82 3.49 -2.70 -11.72
CA ILE A 82 3.11 -4.04 -12.20
C ILE A 82 3.62 -4.24 -13.63
N LEU A 83 3.45 -3.24 -14.49
CA LEU A 83 3.92 -3.30 -15.88
C LEU A 83 5.45 -3.45 -15.96
N LEU A 84 6.21 -2.71 -15.12
CA LEU A 84 7.66 -2.83 -15.02
C LEU A 84 8.10 -4.22 -14.53
N GLN A 85 7.38 -4.79 -13.57
CA GLN A 85 7.68 -6.12 -13.03
C GLN A 85 7.41 -7.24 -14.04
N VAL A 86 6.34 -7.11 -14.83
CA VAL A 86 6.00 -8.06 -15.90
C VAL A 86 6.99 -7.95 -17.07
N THR A 87 7.46 -6.74 -17.40
CA THR A 87 8.41 -6.52 -18.51
C THR A 87 9.87 -6.83 -18.15
N ARG A 88 10.25 -6.76 -16.88
CA ARG A 88 11.55 -7.23 -16.36
C ARG A 88 11.38 -8.36 -15.35
N PRO A 89 11.00 -9.58 -15.79
CA PRO A 89 11.08 -10.74 -14.90
C PRO A 89 12.54 -10.91 -14.48
N ARG A 90 12.79 -11.08 -13.17
CA ARG A 90 14.13 -11.38 -12.66
C ARG A 90 14.58 -12.72 -13.24
N THR A 91 15.35 -12.66 -14.32
CA THR A 91 16.03 -13.81 -14.90
C THR A 91 17.09 -14.27 -13.91
N ALA A 92 16.76 -15.31 -13.15
CA ALA A 92 17.74 -16.06 -12.39
C ALA A 92 18.45 -17.02 -13.36
N LEU A 93 19.79 -16.99 -13.39
CA LEU A 93 20.58 -18.02 -14.05
C LEU A 93 20.63 -19.24 -13.12
N LEU A 94 20.00 -20.35 -13.54
CA LEU A 94 20.02 -21.60 -12.80
C LEU A 94 21.25 -22.43 -13.19
N GLY A 95 22.05 -22.83 -12.20
CA GLY A 95 23.14 -23.80 -12.34
C GLY A 95 22.71 -25.17 -11.81
N LYS A 96 23.34 -26.25 -12.29
CA LYS A 96 23.08 -27.61 -11.83
C LYS A 96 24.01 -27.94 -10.66
N LEU A 97 23.46 -28.50 -9.59
CA LEU A 97 24.28 -28.91 -8.44
C LEU A 97 25.01 -30.25 -8.76
N PRO A 98 26.31 -30.39 -8.43
CA PRO A 98 27.05 -31.60 -8.71
C PRO A 98 26.43 -32.81 -8.00
N ARG A 99 26.29 -33.93 -8.73
CA ARG A 99 25.73 -35.22 -8.26
C ARG A 99 24.22 -35.24 -7.95
N THR A 100 23.45 -34.22 -8.34
CA THR A 100 21.98 -34.20 -8.21
C THR A 100 21.28 -33.72 -9.50
N SER A 101 19.98 -34.03 -9.64
CA SER A 101 19.11 -33.52 -10.73
C SER A 101 18.49 -32.15 -10.43
N VAL A 102 18.98 -31.46 -9.39
CA VAL A 102 18.38 -30.22 -8.88
C VAL A 102 19.11 -29.00 -9.47
N TYR A 103 18.31 -28.08 -10.03
CA TYR A 103 18.77 -26.79 -10.55
C TYR A 103 18.51 -25.69 -9.51
N ARG A 104 19.52 -24.91 -9.17
CA ARG A 104 19.43 -23.81 -8.19
C ARG A 104 20.09 -22.55 -8.73
N ASN A 105 19.70 -21.40 -8.20
CA ASN A 105 20.23 -20.12 -8.63
C ASN A 105 21.74 -20.04 -8.32
N MET A 106 22.54 -19.77 -9.35
CA MET A 106 24.01 -19.76 -9.28
C MET A 106 24.54 -18.66 -8.35
N HIS A 107 23.76 -17.59 -8.13
CA HIS A 107 24.12 -16.51 -7.21
C HIS A 107 24.01 -16.88 -5.72
N GLN A 108 23.19 -17.88 -5.39
CA GLN A 108 22.90 -18.26 -4.00
C GLN A 108 23.68 -19.52 -3.58
N TYR A 109 24.15 -20.32 -4.55
CA TYR A 109 24.94 -21.53 -4.36
C TYR A 109 26.15 -21.55 -5.32
N PRO A 110 27.35 -21.15 -4.85
CA PRO A 110 28.55 -21.10 -5.70
C PRO A 110 29.02 -22.47 -6.22
N ASP A 111 28.56 -23.57 -5.60
CA ASP A 111 28.87 -24.95 -6.02
C ASP A 111 28.06 -25.42 -7.24
N ALA A 112 27.06 -24.65 -7.69
CA ALA A 112 26.26 -25.00 -8.86
C ALA A 112 27.06 -24.76 -10.14
N THR A 113 27.30 -25.81 -10.94
CA THR A 113 28.09 -25.74 -12.17
C THR A 113 27.17 -25.56 -13.39
N LYS A 114 27.57 -24.75 -14.36
CA LYS A 114 26.88 -24.62 -15.65
C LYS A 114 27.01 -25.93 -16.42
N VAL A 115 25.91 -26.45 -16.95
CA VAL A 115 25.96 -27.60 -17.86
C VAL A 115 26.45 -27.09 -19.22
N PRO A 116 27.58 -27.57 -19.75
CA PRO A 116 28.11 -27.09 -21.03
C PRO A 116 27.16 -27.51 -22.16
N GLY A 117 26.64 -26.54 -22.91
CA GLY A 117 25.78 -26.77 -24.09
C GLY A 117 24.39 -26.11 -24.04
N PHE A 118 23.98 -25.55 -22.89
CA PHE A 118 22.73 -24.79 -22.78
C PHE A 118 22.98 -23.45 -22.07
N PHE A 119 22.46 -22.38 -22.67
CA PHE A 119 22.51 -21.01 -22.14
C PHE A 119 21.51 -20.79 -21.00
#